data_AF-A0A3D5P2G8-F1
#
_entry.id   AF-A0A3D5P2G8-F1
#
_cell.length_a   1.000
_cell.length_b   1.000
_cell.length_c   1.000
_cell.angle_alpha   90.00
_cell.angle_beta   90.00
_cell.angle_gamma   90.00
#
_symmetry.space_group_name_H-M   'P 1'
#
loop_
_entity.id
_entity.type
_entity.pdbx_description
1 polymer ?
#
loop_
_entity_poly.entity_id
_entity_poly.type
_entity_poly.pdbx_seq_one_letter_code
_entity_poly.pdbx_strand_id
1 'polypeptide(L)'
;AMGLSTGLLYVPANYAETEEVIELAKVARELGGIYVSHMRNEGAGLIESVAEVIRIADEADIPAQINHHKAAGAGQWGWSEHTLAMIDSANADGLNIVHDLYPYTAGSTGSSVLFPQWALAGGPEAFRERVEDPETRAQMEDEMRTIWRTDWGGDDLARVQFRVLPSDPSYNGRTLADYAADRGFDRMDIEAGIDLAIELHEGGGFSAIYHIMDEADVIRIMQHPLAMIETDGDNVGFGEGFPHPRSYGAFARVLARYVRELEVISLEEAVKKMTSMPALWLGQDERGVIAPGMLADIAVFDPDVIQDMASYTEPHQYSVGIEHLLVNGIPVITKGALTGDRPGRWLKGPAARPIS
;
A
#
# COMPACT_ATOMS: atom_id res chain seq x y z
N ALA A 1 -10.16 -15.00 11.81
CA ALA A 1 -9.69 -13.94 10.91
C ALA A 1 -10.62 -12.74 11.03
N MET A 2 -10.17 -11.53 10.72
CA MET A 2 -11.04 -10.34 10.65
C MET A 2 -11.91 -10.32 9.38
N GLY A 3 -11.45 -10.99 8.33
CA GLY A 3 -12.09 -10.99 7.02
C GLY A 3 -11.25 -11.73 5.99
N LEU A 4 -11.50 -11.43 4.73
CA LEU A 4 -10.78 -11.89 3.55
C LEU A 4 -10.03 -10.72 2.92
N SER A 5 -8.78 -10.93 2.50
CA SER A 5 -8.04 -9.97 1.69
C SER A 5 -7.59 -10.57 0.36
N THR A 6 -7.57 -9.77 -0.70
CA THR A 6 -7.06 -10.17 -2.02
C THR A 6 -5.93 -9.25 -2.49
N GLY A 7 -5.05 -9.81 -3.33
CA GLY A 7 -3.99 -9.08 -4.04
C GLY A 7 -4.12 -9.33 -5.54
N LEU A 8 -5.18 -8.81 -6.14
CA LEU A 8 -5.59 -9.13 -7.51
C LEU A 8 -4.63 -8.60 -8.58
N LEU A 9 -3.72 -7.70 -8.20
CA LEU A 9 -2.63 -7.25 -9.08
C LEU A 9 -1.59 -8.35 -9.35
N TYR A 10 -1.43 -9.32 -8.45
CA TYR A 10 -0.29 -10.23 -8.44
C TYR A 10 -0.65 -11.64 -8.92
N VAL A 11 0.25 -12.30 -9.66
CA VAL A 11 0.20 -13.77 -9.85
C VAL A 11 0.30 -14.48 -8.49
N PRO A 12 -0.55 -15.49 -8.21
CA PRO A 12 -1.54 -16.09 -9.11
C PRO A 12 -2.95 -15.47 -9.01
N ALA A 13 -3.21 -14.60 -8.04
CA ALA A 13 -4.54 -14.08 -7.75
C ALA A 13 -5.13 -13.22 -8.88
N ASN A 14 -4.29 -12.66 -9.77
CA ASN A 14 -4.76 -11.91 -10.93
C ASN A 14 -5.57 -12.76 -11.93
N TYR A 15 -5.49 -14.09 -11.85
CA TYR A 15 -6.27 -15.02 -12.66
C TYR A 15 -7.59 -15.42 -12.00
N ALA A 16 -7.83 -15.04 -10.75
CA ALA A 16 -9.12 -15.27 -10.11
C ALA A 16 -10.17 -14.41 -10.82
N GLU A 17 -11.20 -15.07 -11.36
CA GLU A 17 -12.39 -14.42 -11.87
C GLU A 17 -13.14 -13.72 -10.72
N THR A 18 -13.84 -12.62 -11.01
CA THR A 18 -14.57 -11.88 -9.98
C THR A 18 -15.57 -12.77 -9.25
N GLU A 19 -16.19 -13.73 -9.95
CA GLU A 19 -17.13 -14.70 -9.40
C GLU A 19 -16.49 -15.58 -8.32
N GLU A 20 -15.22 -16.00 -8.50
CA GLU A 20 -14.51 -16.77 -7.47
C GLU A 20 -14.35 -15.93 -6.20
N VAL A 21 -13.96 -14.67 -6.35
CA VAL A 21 -13.78 -13.75 -5.22
C VAL A 21 -15.11 -13.47 -4.51
N ILE A 22 -16.21 -13.32 -5.25
CA ILE A 22 -17.56 -13.16 -4.69
C ILE A 22 -17.93 -14.37 -3.81
N GLU A 23 -17.71 -15.60 -4.28
CA GLU A 23 -18.05 -16.79 -3.51
C GLU A 23 -17.20 -16.91 -2.23
N LEU A 24 -15.91 -16.54 -2.28
CA LEU A 24 -15.06 -16.48 -1.08
C LEU A 24 -15.49 -15.36 -0.12
N ALA A 25 -15.89 -14.21 -0.66
CA ALA A 25 -16.36 -13.07 0.12
C ALA A 25 -17.69 -13.40 0.85
N LYS A 26 -18.61 -14.15 0.22
CA LYS A 26 -19.82 -14.66 0.88
C LYS A 26 -19.51 -15.50 2.12
N VAL A 27 -18.49 -16.36 2.05
CA VAL A 27 -18.04 -17.15 3.21
C VAL A 27 -17.49 -16.24 4.32
N ALA A 28 -16.72 -15.22 3.98
CA ALA A 28 -16.24 -14.24 4.97
C ALA A 28 -17.40 -13.48 5.62
N ARG A 29 -18.43 -13.11 4.83
CA ARG A 29 -19.65 -12.44 5.28
C ARG A 29 -20.45 -13.30 6.26
N GLU A 30 -20.64 -14.59 6.00
CA GLU A 30 -21.32 -15.51 6.92
C GLU A 30 -20.67 -15.56 8.32
N LEU A 31 -19.37 -15.27 8.39
CA LEU A 31 -18.57 -15.21 9.62
C LEU A 31 -18.49 -13.80 10.22
N GLY A 32 -19.21 -12.83 9.64
CA GLY A 32 -19.24 -11.42 10.05
C GLY A 32 -18.02 -10.61 9.66
N GLY A 33 -17.18 -11.12 8.74
CA GLY A 33 -15.93 -10.49 8.32
C GLY A 33 -16.11 -9.37 7.29
N ILE A 34 -14.99 -8.75 6.95
CA ILE A 34 -14.86 -7.72 5.90
C ILE A 34 -14.09 -8.25 4.68
N TYR A 35 -14.21 -7.56 3.55
CA TYR A 35 -13.38 -7.77 2.36
C TYR A 35 -12.39 -6.62 2.19
N VAL A 36 -11.10 -6.91 1.99
CA VAL A 36 -10.07 -5.90 1.75
C VAL A 36 -9.37 -6.21 0.43
N SER A 37 -9.26 -5.25 -0.48
CA SER A 37 -8.68 -5.50 -1.81
C SER A 37 -7.48 -4.59 -2.08
N HIS A 38 -6.32 -5.20 -2.31
CA HIS A 38 -5.36 -4.62 -3.25
C HIS A 38 -5.90 -4.93 -4.65
N MET A 39 -6.42 -3.89 -5.28
CA MET A 39 -7.19 -3.93 -6.52
C MET A 39 -6.40 -4.49 -7.71
N ARG A 40 -7.12 -4.97 -8.73
CA ARG A 40 -6.52 -5.65 -9.89
C ARG A 40 -5.59 -4.75 -10.72
N ASN A 41 -5.91 -3.47 -10.78
CA ASN A 41 -5.05 -2.45 -11.36
C ASN A 41 -5.28 -1.11 -10.63
N GLU A 42 -4.22 -0.34 -10.42
CA GLU A 42 -4.26 0.98 -9.76
C GLU A 42 -3.86 2.12 -10.70
N GLY A 43 -3.50 1.78 -11.95
CA GLY A 43 -3.18 2.69 -13.04
C GLY A 43 -4.29 2.73 -14.09
N ALA A 44 -4.00 2.38 -15.34
CA ALA A 44 -4.96 2.53 -16.45
C ALA A 44 -6.30 1.80 -16.25
N GLY A 45 -6.34 0.73 -15.45
CA GLY A 45 -7.54 -0.04 -15.11
C GLY A 45 -8.12 0.28 -13.73
N LEU A 46 -7.79 1.45 -13.15
CA LEU A 46 -8.24 1.85 -11.81
C LEU A 46 -9.76 1.89 -11.69
N ILE A 47 -10.45 2.48 -12.68
CA ILE A 47 -11.91 2.65 -12.65
C ILE A 47 -12.61 1.28 -12.67
N GLU A 48 -12.17 0.39 -13.56
CA GLU A 48 -12.67 -0.97 -13.66
C GLU A 48 -12.42 -1.76 -12.37
N SER A 49 -11.28 -1.54 -11.73
CA SER A 49 -10.94 -2.24 -10.49
C SER A 49 -11.76 -1.74 -9.28
N VAL A 50 -12.06 -0.44 -9.22
CA VAL A 50 -13.01 0.09 -8.21
C VAL A 50 -14.41 -0.45 -8.46
N ALA A 51 -14.85 -0.52 -9.73
CA ALA A 51 -16.12 -1.14 -10.09
C ALA A 51 -16.17 -2.63 -9.72
N GLU A 52 -15.06 -3.36 -9.86
CA GLU A 52 -14.93 -4.75 -9.42
C GLU A 52 -15.11 -4.88 -7.89
N VAL A 53 -14.48 -4.02 -7.09
CA VAL A 53 -14.68 -4.03 -5.62
C VAL A 53 -16.13 -3.73 -5.25
N ILE A 54 -16.77 -2.76 -5.90
CA ILE A 54 -18.18 -2.42 -5.69
C ILE A 54 -19.08 -3.63 -6.02
N ARG A 55 -18.85 -4.28 -7.16
CA ARG A 55 -19.57 -5.49 -7.57
C ARG A 55 -19.41 -6.62 -6.54
N ILE A 56 -18.19 -6.85 -6.05
CA ILE A 56 -17.94 -7.87 -5.02
C ILE A 56 -18.68 -7.53 -3.73
N ALA A 57 -18.64 -6.27 -3.29
CA ALA A 57 -19.31 -5.82 -2.08
C ALA A 57 -20.84 -6.01 -2.16
N ASP A 58 -21.42 -5.67 -3.30
CA ASP A 58 -22.86 -5.81 -3.58
C ASP A 58 -23.29 -7.29 -3.65
N GLU A 59 -22.68 -8.08 -4.54
CA GLU A 59 -23.09 -9.46 -4.78
C GLU A 59 -22.79 -10.41 -3.60
N ALA A 60 -21.82 -10.07 -2.75
CA ALA A 60 -21.51 -10.83 -1.53
C ALA A 60 -22.16 -10.25 -0.27
N ASP A 61 -22.85 -9.10 -0.35
CA ASP A 61 -23.38 -8.35 0.81
C ASP A 61 -22.33 -8.16 1.92
N ILE A 62 -21.11 -7.75 1.56
CA ILE A 62 -19.98 -7.66 2.50
C ILE A 62 -19.45 -6.22 2.62
N PRO A 63 -19.12 -5.73 3.83
CA PRO A 63 -18.35 -4.50 3.95
C PRO A 63 -17.00 -4.63 3.27
N ALA A 64 -16.63 -3.65 2.45
CA ALA A 64 -15.41 -3.69 1.65
C ALA A 64 -14.47 -2.53 1.95
N GLN A 65 -13.17 -2.76 1.76
CA GLN A 65 -12.11 -1.78 1.94
C GLN A 65 -11.21 -1.80 0.70
N ILE A 66 -11.06 -0.65 0.06
CA ILE A 66 -10.04 -0.44 -0.96
C ILE A 66 -8.74 -0.11 -0.24
N ASN A 67 -7.79 -1.06 -0.28
CA ASN A 67 -6.50 -0.93 0.36
C ASN A 67 -5.63 0.08 -0.39
N HIS A 68 -4.84 0.88 0.32
CA HIS A 68 -3.90 1.88 -0.18
C HIS A 68 -4.36 2.59 -1.47
N HIS A 69 -5.56 3.15 -1.43
CA HIS A 69 -6.20 3.74 -2.59
C HIS A 69 -5.30 4.83 -3.20
N LYS A 70 -5.11 4.73 -4.53
CA LYS A 70 -4.26 5.64 -5.29
C LYS A 70 -4.69 5.70 -6.75
N ALA A 71 -4.23 6.74 -7.44
CA ALA A 71 -4.15 6.79 -8.88
C ALA A 71 -2.67 6.72 -9.30
N ALA A 72 -2.23 5.56 -9.77
CA ALA A 72 -0.84 5.30 -10.13
C ALA A 72 -0.57 5.64 -11.60
N GLY A 73 0.55 6.30 -11.86
CA GLY A 73 0.97 6.68 -13.20
C GLY A 73 0.44 8.03 -13.66
N ALA A 74 1.26 8.75 -14.43
CA ALA A 74 0.99 10.15 -14.77
C ALA A 74 -0.27 10.35 -15.63
N GLY A 75 -0.71 9.33 -16.37
CA GLY A 75 -1.95 9.38 -17.15
C GLY A 75 -3.22 9.35 -16.29
N GLN A 76 -3.09 8.92 -15.03
CA GLN A 76 -4.20 8.69 -14.11
C GLN A 76 -4.27 9.73 -12.99
N TRP A 77 -3.29 10.62 -12.86
CA TRP A 77 -3.33 11.65 -11.84
C TRP A 77 -4.63 12.48 -11.95
N GLY A 78 -5.29 12.67 -10.82
CA GLY A 78 -6.62 13.28 -10.72
C GLY A 78 -7.78 12.28 -10.80
N TRP A 79 -7.57 11.02 -11.22
CA TRP A 79 -8.65 10.02 -11.31
C TRP A 79 -9.22 9.64 -9.95
N SER A 80 -8.54 9.99 -8.85
CA SER A 80 -9.12 9.86 -7.51
C SER A 80 -10.44 10.63 -7.36
N GLU A 81 -10.69 11.69 -8.14
CA GLU A 81 -12.01 12.36 -8.19
C GLU A 81 -13.12 11.40 -8.62
N HIS A 82 -12.84 10.57 -9.62
CA HIS A 82 -13.80 9.62 -10.15
C HIS A 82 -14.01 8.45 -9.19
N THR A 83 -12.93 7.87 -8.67
CA THR A 83 -13.03 6.70 -7.79
C THR A 83 -13.67 7.04 -6.45
N LEU A 84 -13.39 8.21 -5.87
CA LEU A 84 -14.08 8.67 -4.66
C LEU A 84 -15.58 8.89 -4.91
N ALA A 85 -15.95 9.48 -6.05
CA ALA A 85 -17.36 9.62 -6.43
C ALA A 85 -18.06 8.26 -6.61
N MET A 86 -17.35 7.24 -7.13
CA MET A 86 -17.88 5.87 -7.21
C MET A 86 -18.11 5.26 -5.82
N ILE A 87 -17.18 5.45 -4.88
CA ILE A 87 -17.32 4.99 -3.49
C ILE A 87 -18.52 5.68 -2.83
N ASP A 88 -18.66 7.00 -2.98
CA ASP A 88 -19.78 7.76 -2.42
C ASP A 88 -21.12 7.29 -3.00
N SER A 89 -21.20 7.08 -4.32
CA SER A 89 -22.41 6.57 -4.98
C SER A 89 -22.79 5.18 -4.47
N ALA A 90 -21.82 4.27 -4.38
CA ALA A 90 -22.03 2.92 -3.87
C ALA A 90 -22.54 2.92 -2.41
N ASN A 91 -21.97 3.77 -1.55
CA ASN A 91 -22.44 3.90 -0.17
C ASN A 91 -23.83 4.56 -0.08
N ALA A 92 -24.15 5.52 -0.97
CA ALA A 92 -25.48 6.10 -1.05
C ALA A 92 -26.56 5.08 -1.46
N ASP A 93 -26.18 4.06 -2.24
CA ASP A 93 -27.03 2.93 -2.63
C ASP A 93 -27.11 1.83 -1.56
N GLY A 94 -26.46 2.01 -0.41
CA GLY A 94 -26.59 1.14 0.76
C GLY A 94 -25.44 0.15 0.96
N LEU A 95 -24.38 0.21 0.15
CA LEU A 95 -23.15 -0.53 0.41
C LEU A 95 -22.37 0.11 1.55
N ASN A 96 -21.36 -0.62 2.06
CA ASN A 96 -20.46 -0.14 3.10
C ASN A 96 -19.02 -0.30 2.63
N ILE A 97 -18.51 0.72 1.95
CA ILE A 97 -17.18 0.70 1.33
C ILE A 97 -16.34 1.83 1.90
N VAL A 98 -15.22 1.48 2.52
CA VAL A 98 -14.20 2.42 2.98
C VAL A 98 -12.93 2.30 2.15
N HIS A 99 -11.98 3.19 2.39
CA HIS A 99 -10.66 3.11 1.78
C HIS A 99 -9.61 3.60 2.77
N ASP A 100 -8.36 3.31 2.48
CA ASP A 100 -7.23 3.79 3.26
C ASP A 100 -6.10 4.24 2.35
N LEU A 101 -5.14 4.97 2.91
CA LEU A 101 -3.94 5.38 2.22
C LEU A 101 -2.76 5.51 3.18
N TYR A 102 -1.56 5.46 2.60
CA TYR A 102 -0.34 5.96 3.23
C TYR A 102 0.01 7.36 2.71
N PRO A 103 0.63 8.23 3.53
CA PRO A 103 0.81 9.66 3.24
C PRO A 103 2.07 9.96 2.39
N TYR A 104 2.24 9.26 1.28
CA TYR A 104 3.41 9.37 0.39
C TYR A 104 2.99 9.30 -1.08
N THR A 105 3.85 9.78 -1.96
CA THR A 105 3.64 9.78 -3.43
C THR A 105 4.39 8.65 -4.15
N ALA A 106 4.97 7.71 -3.41
CA ALA A 106 5.58 6.50 -3.96
C ALA A 106 4.99 5.24 -3.33
N GLY A 107 4.82 4.20 -4.14
CA GLY A 107 4.48 2.85 -3.69
C GLY A 107 5.73 1.99 -3.47
N SER A 108 5.56 0.80 -2.90
CA SER A 108 6.66 -0.18 -2.72
C SER A 108 6.13 -1.59 -2.97
N THR A 109 6.74 -2.32 -3.90
CA THR A 109 6.37 -3.72 -4.21
C THR A 109 7.45 -4.43 -5.04
N GLY A 110 7.21 -5.68 -5.43
CA GLY A 110 8.10 -6.49 -6.28
C GLY A 110 8.17 -5.98 -7.72
N SER A 111 9.19 -6.42 -8.46
CA SER A 111 9.39 -6.08 -9.88
C SER A 111 8.34 -6.69 -10.80
N SER A 112 7.54 -7.65 -10.32
CA SER A 112 6.49 -8.33 -11.08
C SER A 112 5.43 -7.39 -11.65
N VAL A 113 5.24 -6.21 -11.05
CA VAL A 113 4.28 -5.21 -11.52
C VAL A 113 4.70 -4.54 -12.83
N LEU A 114 5.97 -4.69 -13.22
CA LEU A 114 6.54 -4.16 -14.46
C LEU A 114 6.32 -5.09 -15.66
N PHE A 115 5.67 -6.24 -15.47
CA PHE A 115 5.49 -7.29 -16.48
C PHE A 115 4.01 -7.59 -16.70
N PRO A 116 3.62 -8.01 -17.92
CA PRO A 116 2.33 -8.61 -18.12
C PRO A 116 2.25 -9.94 -17.35
N GLN A 117 1.14 -10.16 -16.64
CA GLN A 117 1.05 -11.28 -15.68
C GLN A 117 1.20 -12.66 -16.35
N TRP A 118 0.82 -12.80 -17.63
CA TRP A 118 1.03 -14.04 -18.40
C TRP A 118 2.50 -14.40 -18.58
N ALA A 119 3.41 -13.42 -18.62
CA ALA A 119 4.83 -13.68 -18.70
C ALA A 119 5.34 -14.37 -17.44
N LEU A 120 4.76 -14.07 -16.28
CA LEU A 120 5.16 -14.57 -14.96
C LEU A 120 4.49 -15.90 -14.58
N ALA A 121 3.41 -16.28 -15.26
CA ALA A 121 2.63 -17.47 -14.94
C ALA A 121 3.47 -18.76 -15.11
N GLY A 122 3.41 -19.67 -14.14
CA GLY A 122 4.18 -20.92 -14.19
C GLY A 122 5.61 -20.83 -13.63
N GLY A 123 6.01 -19.66 -13.12
CA GLY A 123 7.27 -19.51 -12.38
C GLY A 123 8.51 -19.22 -13.25
N PRO A 124 9.71 -19.21 -12.63
CA PRO A 124 10.94 -18.73 -13.26
C PRO A 124 11.35 -19.49 -14.53
N GLU A 125 11.14 -20.81 -14.58
CA GLU A 125 11.45 -21.63 -15.75
C GLU A 125 10.58 -21.24 -16.95
N ALA A 126 9.26 -21.12 -16.74
CA ALA A 126 8.32 -20.72 -17.79
C ALA A 126 8.57 -19.27 -18.25
N PHE A 127 8.97 -18.37 -17.35
CA PHE A 127 9.39 -17.03 -17.70
C PHE A 127 10.60 -17.06 -18.64
N ARG A 128 11.64 -17.84 -18.32
CA ARG A 128 12.84 -17.97 -19.16
C ARG A 128 12.52 -18.54 -20.54
N GLU A 129 11.67 -19.56 -20.63
CA GLU A 129 11.23 -20.11 -21.92
C GLU A 129 10.56 -19.05 -22.81
N ARG A 130 9.76 -18.14 -22.23
CA ARG A 130 9.14 -17.01 -22.95
C ARG A 130 10.13 -15.91 -23.33
N VAL A 131 11.16 -15.71 -22.53
CA VAL A 131 12.23 -14.75 -22.86
C VAL A 131 13.10 -15.30 -24.01
N GLU A 132 13.32 -16.61 -24.08
CA GLU A 132 14.11 -17.24 -25.15
C GLU A 132 13.35 -17.33 -26.49
N ASP A 133 12.02 -17.41 -26.45
CA ASP A 133 11.18 -17.45 -27.65
C ASP A 133 10.95 -16.03 -28.24
N PRO A 134 11.34 -15.77 -29.51
CA PRO A 134 11.27 -14.42 -30.09
C PRO A 134 9.86 -13.82 -30.19
N GLU A 135 8.83 -14.65 -30.39
CA GLU A 135 7.45 -14.19 -30.54
C GLU A 135 6.89 -13.72 -29.20
N THR A 136 7.03 -14.57 -28.17
CA THR A 136 6.59 -14.23 -26.82
C THR A 136 7.44 -13.12 -26.20
N ARG A 137 8.76 -13.06 -26.44
CA ARG A 137 9.60 -11.92 -26.01
C ARG A 137 9.11 -10.61 -26.63
N ALA A 138 8.84 -10.58 -27.93
CA ALA A 138 8.36 -9.37 -28.61
C ALA A 138 6.99 -8.91 -28.07
N GLN A 139 6.07 -9.86 -27.83
CA GLN A 139 4.78 -9.57 -27.20
C GLN A 139 4.96 -9.01 -25.77
N MET A 140 5.81 -9.66 -24.97
CA MET A 140 6.10 -9.25 -23.60
C MET A 140 6.63 -7.82 -23.54
N GLU A 141 7.62 -7.48 -24.37
CA GLU A 141 8.19 -6.13 -24.42
C GLU A 141 7.14 -5.08 -24.84
N ASP A 142 6.25 -5.39 -25.79
CA ASP A 142 5.19 -4.46 -26.22
C ASP A 142 4.19 -4.16 -25.10
N GLU A 143 3.76 -5.19 -24.38
CA GLU A 143 2.88 -5.03 -23.22
C GLU A 143 3.60 -4.30 -22.07
N MET A 144 4.89 -4.61 -21.82
CA MET A 144 5.72 -3.89 -20.85
C MET A 144 5.82 -2.41 -21.19
N ARG A 145 6.02 -2.02 -22.46
CA ARG A 145 6.03 -0.60 -22.86
C ARG A 145 4.75 0.13 -22.47
N THR A 146 3.61 -0.55 -22.55
CA THR A 146 2.33 0.02 -22.12
C THR A 146 2.29 0.17 -20.60
N ILE A 147 2.56 -0.91 -19.86
CA ILE A 147 2.58 -0.95 -18.39
C ILE A 147 3.46 0.15 -17.80
N TRP A 148 4.68 0.30 -18.33
CA TRP A 148 5.63 1.31 -17.85
C TRP A 148 5.11 2.72 -18.10
N ARG A 149 4.56 3.01 -19.30
CA ARG A 149 4.05 4.34 -19.65
C ARG A 149 2.81 4.72 -18.86
N THR A 150 1.89 3.78 -18.64
CA THR A 150 0.59 4.07 -18.05
C THR A 150 0.60 3.93 -16.53
N ASP A 151 1.20 2.86 -16.00
CA ASP A 151 0.93 2.46 -14.61
C ASP A 151 2.09 2.79 -13.66
N TRP A 152 3.34 2.76 -14.14
CA TRP A 152 4.53 2.79 -13.26
C TRP A 152 5.54 3.92 -13.52
N GLY A 153 5.09 5.02 -14.12
CA GLY A 153 5.83 6.30 -14.10
C GLY A 153 6.61 6.66 -15.37
N GLY A 154 6.53 5.88 -16.44
CA GLY A 154 7.00 6.28 -17.77
C GLY A 154 8.48 6.06 -18.04
N ASP A 155 9.05 6.88 -18.92
CA ASP A 155 10.40 6.69 -19.51
C ASP A 155 11.57 7.05 -18.55
N ASP A 156 11.28 7.41 -17.29
CA ASP A 156 12.27 7.85 -16.31
C ASP A 156 12.67 6.73 -15.35
N LEU A 157 13.82 6.11 -15.62
CA LEU A 157 14.37 5.01 -14.83
C LEU A 157 14.73 5.42 -13.39
N ALA A 158 14.84 6.72 -13.09
CA ALA A 158 15.10 7.20 -11.73
C ALA A 158 13.91 6.98 -10.79
N ARG A 159 12.72 6.72 -11.34
CA ARG A 159 11.49 6.46 -10.56
C ARG A 159 11.43 5.08 -9.94
N VAL A 160 12.32 4.17 -10.35
CA VAL A 160 12.45 2.83 -9.79
C VAL A 160 13.67 2.83 -8.89
N GLN A 161 13.46 2.88 -7.58
CA GLN A 161 14.52 2.84 -6.58
C GLN A 161 14.56 1.45 -5.92
N PHE A 162 15.70 0.77 -5.95
CA PHE A 162 15.80 -0.57 -5.40
C PHE A 162 15.61 -0.57 -3.88
N ARG A 163 14.59 -1.27 -3.41
CA ARG A 163 14.40 -1.61 -1.99
C ARG A 163 15.28 -2.79 -1.62
N VAL A 164 15.20 -3.84 -2.45
CA VAL A 164 16.01 -5.05 -2.34
C VAL A 164 16.33 -5.56 -3.74
N LEU A 165 17.62 -5.62 -4.06
CA LEU A 165 18.18 -6.30 -5.22
C LEU A 165 19.04 -7.49 -4.74
N PRO A 166 18.49 -8.72 -4.72
CA PRO A 166 19.22 -9.89 -4.21
C PRO A 166 20.50 -10.22 -4.98
N SER A 167 20.52 -9.98 -6.29
CA SER A 167 21.67 -10.25 -7.15
C SER A 167 22.85 -9.30 -6.89
N ASP A 168 22.59 -8.08 -6.41
CA ASP A 168 23.60 -7.12 -6.02
C ASP A 168 23.07 -6.13 -4.95
N PRO A 169 23.21 -6.46 -3.65
CA PRO A 169 22.72 -5.62 -2.56
C PRO A 169 23.38 -4.24 -2.47
N SER A 170 24.49 -3.98 -3.18
CA SER A 170 25.15 -2.67 -3.19
C SER A 170 24.32 -1.58 -3.89
N TYR A 171 23.31 -1.97 -4.67
CA TYR A 171 22.36 -1.06 -5.30
C TYR A 171 21.11 -0.80 -4.47
N ASN A 172 20.94 -1.40 -3.30
CA ASN A 172 19.82 -1.05 -2.42
C ASN A 172 19.88 0.45 -2.07
N GLY A 173 18.78 1.16 -2.31
CA GLY A 173 18.64 2.61 -2.20
C GLY A 173 19.07 3.41 -3.43
N ARG A 174 19.70 2.78 -4.42
CA ARG A 174 20.02 3.38 -5.72
C ARG A 174 18.88 3.16 -6.71
N THR A 175 18.89 3.95 -7.77
CA THR A 175 17.86 3.87 -8.82
C THR A 175 18.23 2.89 -9.93
N LEU A 176 17.24 2.46 -10.71
CA LEU A 176 17.48 1.72 -11.94
C LEU A 176 18.29 2.54 -12.95
N ALA A 177 18.14 3.87 -12.94
CA ALA A 177 19.00 4.78 -13.73
C ALA A 177 20.48 4.69 -13.29
N ASP A 178 20.76 4.67 -11.99
CA ASP A 178 22.12 4.49 -11.47
C ASP A 178 22.71 3.14 -11.92
N TYR A 179 21.92 2.07 -11.83
CA TYR A 179 22.32 0.73 -12.28
C TYR A 179 22.59 0.70 -13.79
N ALA A 180 21.73 1.29 -14.60
CA ALA A 180 21.89 1.37 -16.05
C ALA A 180 23.17 2.13 -16.43
N ALA A 181 23.43 3.28 -15.78
CA ALA A 181 24.62 4.09 -16.01
C ALA A 181 25.91 3.33 -15.65
N ASP A 182 25.95 2.67 -14.50
CA ASP A 182 27.12 1.89 -14.05
C ASP A 182 27.39 0.66 -14.95
N ARG A 183 26.35 0.14 -15.61
CA ARG A 183 26.44 -0.96 -16.60
C ARG A 183 26.80 -0.48 -18.01
N GLY A 184 26.96 0.84 -18.21
CA GLY A 184 27.35 1.42 -19.49
C GLY A 184 26.23 1.47 -20.53
N PHE A 185 24.97 1.52 -20.10
CA PHE A 185 23.87 1.77 -21.03
C PHE A 185 23.96 3.20 -21.56
N ASP A 186 24.04 3.35 -22.88
CA ASP A 186 24.08 4.67 -23.54
C ASP A 186 22.71 5.37 -23.57
N ARG A 187 21.62 4.59 -23.42
CA ARG A 187 20.24 5.08 -23.43
C ARG A 187 19.60 4.93 -22.05
N MET A 188 18.98 5.99 -21.55
CA MET A 188 18.22 6.02 -20.30
C MET A 188 16.73 6.17 -20.60
N ASP A 189 16.20 5.22 -21.36
CA ASP A 189 14.80 5.21 -21.80
C ASP A 189 14.09 3.94 -21.35
N ILE A 190 12.79 3.86 -21.65
CA ILE A 190 11.94 2.72 -21.34
C ILE A 190 12.47 1.40 -21.87
N GLU A 191 13.15 1.39 -23.01
CA GLU A 191 13.65 0.17 -23.62
C GLU A 191 14.84 -0.38 -22.83
N ALA A 192 15.75 0.48 -22.35
CA ALA A 192 16.76 0.06 -21.38
C ALA A 192 16.13 -0.43 -20.07
N GLY A 193 15.07 0.24 -19.60
CA GLY A 193 14.32 -0.20 -18.43
C GLY A 193 13.74 -1.61 -18.57
N ILE A 194 13.15 -1.91 -19.72
CA ILE A 194 12.58 -3.22 -20.05
C ILE A 194 13.68 -4.29 -20.12
N ASP A 195 14.78 -4.02 -20.84
CA ASP A 195 15.91 -4.96 -20.94
C ASP A 195 16.46 -5.31 -19.55
N LEU A 196 16.68 -4.29 -18.72
CA LEU A 196 17.17 -4.45 -17.35
C LEU A 196 16.17 -5.16 -16.45
N ALA A 197 14.87 -4.84 -16.56
CA ALA A 197 13.86 -5.51 -15.78
C ALA A 197 13.83 -7.01 -16.10
N ILE A 198 13.87 -7.39 -17.39
CA ILE A 198 13.94 -8.79 -17.82
C ILE A 198 15.20 -9.46 -17.25
N GLU A 199 16.40 -8.87 -17.46
CA GLU A 199 17.68 -9.40 -16.94
C GLU A 199 17.61 -9.63 -15.43
N LEU A 200 17.15 -8.63 -14.68
CA LEU A 200 17.07 -8.70 -13.23
C LEU A 200 16.00 -9.69 -12.75
N HIS A 201 14.90 -9.84 -13.49
CA HIS A 201 13.86 -10.81 -13.17
C HIS A 201 14.33 -12.26 -13.40
N GLU A 202 15.05 -12.53 -14.49
CA GLU A 202 15.72 -13.82 -14.69
C GLU A 202 16.73 -14.13 -13.57
N GLY A 203 17.35 -13.09 -13.01
CA GLY A 203 18.26 -13.14 -11.85
C GLY A 203 17.58 -13.28 -10.48
N GLY A 204 16.27 -13.52 -10.42
CA GLY A 204 15.51 -13.69 -9.18
C GLY A 204 14.63 -12.50 -8.79
N GLY A 205 14.57 -11.47 -9.64
CA GLY A 205 13.74 -10.28 -9.43
C GLY A 205 14.29 -9.33 -8.39
N PHE A 206 13.54 -8.25 -8.17
CA PHE A 206 13.85 -7.25 -7.16
C PHE A 206 12.56 -6.71 -6.54
N SER A 207 12.69 -5.92 -5.50
CA SER A 207 11.62 -5.04 -5.04
C SER A 207 12.09 -3.60 -5.08
N ALA A 208 11.17 -2.70 -5.33
CA ALA A 208 11.48 -1.29 -5.54
C ALA A 208 10.42 -0.39 -4.92
N ILE A 209 10.86 0.83 -4.66
CA ILE A 209 10.04 2.00 -4.42
C ILE A 209 9.76 2.61 -5.80
N TYR A 210 8.48 2.86 -6.08
CA TYR A 210 7.99 3.36 -7.37
C TYR A 210 7.39 4.75 -7.19
N HIS A 211 8.04 5.77 -7.74
CA HIS A 211 7.59 7.18 -7.68
C HIS A 211 6.54 7.49 -8.75
N ILE A 212 5.27 7.17 -8.46
CA ILE A 212 4.22 7.06 -9.49
C ILE A 212 2.93 7.83 -9.16
N MET A 213 2.81 8.45 -7.99
CA MET A 213 1.58 9.17 -7.60
C MET A 213 1.81 10.68 -7.51
N ASP A 214 0.72 11.43 -7.56
CA ASP A 214 0.70 12.88 -7.36
C ASP A 214 0.21 13.26 -5.95
N GLU A 215 0.77 14.32 -5.37
CA GLU A 215 0.38 14.75 -4.01
C GLU A 215 -1.04 15.29 -3.95
N ALA A 216 -1.59 15.84 -5.05
CA ALA A 216 -2.98 16.29 -5.06
C ALA A 216 -3.96 15.13 -4.90
N ASP A 217 -3.67 13.97 -5.49
CA ASP A 217 -4.46 12.74 -5.26
C ASP A 217 -4.34 12.25 -3.82
N VAL A 218 -3.13 12.22 -3.24
CA VAL A 218 -2.93 11.85 -1.82
C VAL A 218 -3.74 12.76 -0.91
N ILE A 219 -3.71 14.07 -1.13
CA ILE A 219 -4.50 15.06 -0.38
C ILE A 219 -5.99 14.79 -0.52
N ARG A 220 -6.49 14.62 -1.76
CA ARG A 220 -7.91 14.42 -2.03
C ARG A 220 -8.44 13.13 -1.39
N ILE A 221 -7.69 12.04 -1.52
CA ILE A 221 -8.01 10.74 -0.90
C ILE A 221 -8.01 10.90 0.62
N MET A 222 -7.00 11.55 1.22
CA MET A 222 -6.92 11.77 2.66
C MET A 222 -8.09 12.61 3.22
N GLN A 223 -8.53 13.62 2.49
CA GLN A 223 -9.64 14.49 2.88
C GLN A 223 -10.99 13.76 2.86
N HIS A 224 -11.10 12.67 2.12
CA HIS A 224 -12.34 11.92 2.02
C HIS A 224 -12.80 11.41 3.39
N PRO A 225 -14.07 11.57 3.78
CA PRO A 225 -14.55 11.16 5.11
C PRO A 225 -14.36 9.67 5.42
N LEU A 226 -14.40 8.84 4.38
CA LEU A 226 -14.23 7.37 4.46
C LEU A 226 -12.78 6.88 4.37
N ALA A 227 -11.79 7.79 4.31
CA ALA A 227 -10.37 7.42 4.29
C ALA A 227 -9.83 7.15 5.71
N MET A 228 -9.20 5.99 5.90
CA MET A 228 -8.35 5.68 7.06
C MET A 228 -6.88 5.89 6.71
N ILE A 229 -6.03 6.00 7.73
CA ILE A 229 -4.58 6.10 7.55
C ILE A 229 -3.94 4.74 7.85
N GLU A 230 -3.07 4.30 6.96
CA GLU A 230 -2.25 3.13 7.16
C GLU A 230 -0.78 3.41 6.82
N THR A 231 0.06 2.38 6.95
CA THR A 231 1.49 2.50 6.65
C THR A 231 1.89 1.80 5.37
N ASP A 232 1.26 0.66 5.04
CA ASP A 232 1.78 -0.31 4.07
C ASP A 232 3.28 -0.61 4.28
N GLY A 233 3.75 -0.55 5.53
CA GLY A 233 5.16 -0.63 5.88
C GLY A 233 5.79 -1.97 5.47
N ASP A 234 7.06 -1.93 5.09
CA ASP A 234 7.81 -3.14 4.76
C ASP A 234 8.09 -3.96 6.02
N ASN A 235 8.04 -5.29 5.92
CA ASN A 235 8.31 -6.22 7.02
C ASN A 235 9.83 -6.35 7.30
N VAL A 236 10.49 -5.27 7.75
CA VAL A 236 11.93 -5.23 8.03
C VAL A 236 12.26 -4.68 9.41
N GLY A 237 13.35 -5.15 10.01
CA GLY A 237 13.88 -4.62 11.26
C GLY A 237 14.58 -3.26 11.11
N PHE A 238 14.93 -2.65 12.25
CA PHE A 238 15.74 -1.43 12.26
C PHE A 238 17.15 -1.71 11.73
N GLY A 239 17.56 -0.94 10.72
CA GLY A 239 18.86 -1.10 10.04
C GLY A 239 18.92 -2.26 9.05
N GLU A 240 17.81 -2.95 8.79
CA GLU A 240 17.74 -4.05 7.82
C GLU A 240 17.14 -3.61 6.49
N GLY A 241 17.87 -3.88 5.40
CA GLY A 241 17.43 -3.59 4.04
C GLY A 241 17.41 -2.09 3.72
N PHE A 242 16.56 -1.70 2.77
CA PHE A 242 16.34 -0.31 2.40
C PHE A 242 14.84 -0.06 2.20
N PRO A 243 14.04 -0.03 3.29
CA PRO A 243 12.59 0.05 3.17
C PRO A 243 12.10 1.41 2.68
N HIS A 244 10.86 1.47 2.23
CA HIS A 244 10.14 2.71 2.00
C HIS A 244 9.98 3.48 3.34
N PRO A 245 10.18 4.82 3.37
CA PRO A 245 10.13 5.64 4.60
C PRO A 245 8.80 5.55 5.37
N ARG A 246 7.71 5.21 4.67
CA ARG A 246 6.38 4.90 5.26
C ARG A 246 6.43 3.91 6.42
N SER A 247 7.39 2.98 6.42
CA SER A 247 7.61 1.99 7.49
C SER A 247 7.97 2.62 8.84
N TYR A 248 8.49 3.84 8.85
CA TYR A 248 8.94 4.55 10.05
C TYR A 248 8.16 5.84 10.33
N GLY A 249 7.65 6.47 9.28
CA GLY A 249 7.18 7.86 9.33
C GLY A 249 5.69 8.08 9.13
N ALA A 250 4.92 7.12 8.61
CA ALA A 250 3.58 7.39 8.07
C ALA A 250 2.65 8.17 9.03
N PHE A 251 2.38 7.68 10.24
CA PHE A 251 1.51 8.39 11.18
C PHE A 251 2.05 9.76 11.60
N ALA A 252 3.36 9.87 11.85
CA ALA A 252 3.98 11.15 12.20
C ALA A 252 3.91 12.15 11.04
N ARG A 253 4.05 11.67 9.79
CA ARG A 253 3.93 12.46 8.56
C ARG A 253 2.53 13.04 8.37
N VAL A 254 1.48 12.27 8.69
CA VAL A 254 0.11 12.82 8.69
C VAL A 254 0.02 14.01 9.64
N LEU A 255 0.50 13.86 10.88
CA LEU A 255 0.44 14.90 11.91
C LEU A 255 1.33 16.11 11.58
N ALA A 256 2.53 15.88 11.07
CA ALA A 256 3.50 16.92 10.76
C ALA A 256 3.15 17.66 9.47
N ARG A 257 3.09 16.92 8.36
CA ARG A 257 2.90 17.50 7.03
C ARG A 257 1.45 17.84 6.76
N TYR A 258 0.55 16.88 6.91
CA TYR A 258 -0.82 17.03 6.42
C TYR A 258 -1.73 17.76 7.42
N VAL A 259 -1.46 17.71 8.72
CA VAL A 259 -2.18 18.52 9.73
C VAL A 259 -1.50 19.86 9.96
N ARG A 260 -0.23 19.87 10.41
CA ARG A 260 0.42 21.11 10.87
C ARG A 260 0.95 22.00 9.73
N GLU A 261 1.60 21.44 8.71
CA GLU A 261 2.23 22.25 7.66
C GLU A 261 1.27 22.66 6.53
N LEU A 262 0.46 21.71 6.05
CA LEU A 262 -0.40 21.89 4.88
C LEU A 262 -1.87 22.14 5.23
N GLU A 263 -2.27 21.95 6.50
CA GLU A 263 -3.64 22.15 6.98
C GLU A 263 -4.71 21.40 6.14
N VAL A 264 -4.36 20.20 5.64
CA VAL A 264 -5.20 19.38 4.76
C VAL A 264 -6.40 18.81 5.51
N ILE A 265 -6.21 18.37 6.75
CA ILE A 265 -7.22 17.91 7.70
C ILE A 265 -6.91 18.42 9.11
N SER A 266 -7.91 18.51 9.98
CA SER A 266 -7.68 18.90 11.38
C SER A 266 -6.97 17.80 12.17
N LEU A 267 -6.37 18.16 13.30
CA LEU A 267 -5.73 17.21 14.20
C LEU A 267 -6.72 16.13 14.70
N GLU A 268 -7.94 16.52 15.03
CA GLU A 268 -8.99 15.62 15.51
C GLU A 268 -9.44 14.64 14.43
N GLU A 269 -9.60 15.11 13.19
CA GLU A 269 -9.96 14.24 12.07
C GLU A 269 -8.81 13.26 11.76
N ALA A 270 -7.56 13.72 11.77
CA ALA A 270 -6.41 12.85 11.63
C ALA A 270 -6.38 11.78 12.73
N VAL A 271 -6.53 12.15 14.00
CA VAL A 271 -6.58 11.20 15.12
C VAL A 271 -7.71 10.19 14.92
N LYS A 272 -8.91 10.64 14.58
CA LYS A 272 -10.06 9.75 14.30
C LYS A 272 -9.75 8.73 13.18
N LYS A 273 -9.15 9.16 12.07
CA LYS A 273 -8.75 8.31 10.94
C LYS A 273 -7.64 7.31 11.29
N MET A 274 -6.89 7.57 12.37
CA MET A 274 -5.80 6.73 12.88
C MET A 274 -6.20 5.88 14.10
N THR A 275 -7.37 6.13 14.72
CA THR A 275 -7.80 5.45 15.96
C THR A 275 -9.22 4.86 15.89
N SER A 276 -10.25 5.68 16.08
CA SER A 276 -11.62 5.20 16.27
C SER A 276 -12.21 4.64 14.99
N MET A 277 -11.88 5.21 13.84
CA MET A 277 -12.35 4.74 12.55
C MET A 277 -11.85 3.32 12.22
N PRO A 278 -10.53 3.01 12.24
CA PRO A 278 -10.06 1.64 12.03
C PRO A 278 -10.49 0.68 13.15
N ALA A 279 -10.60 1.14 14.40
CA ALA A 279 -11.11 0.31 15.49
C ALA A 279 -12.56 -0.13 15.23
N LEU A 280 -13.45 0.81 14.89
CA LEU A 280 -14.85 0.51 14.56
C LEU A 280 -14.97 -0.36 13.30
N TRP A 281 -14.17 -0.09 12.28
CA TRP A 281 -14.16 -0.88 11.05
C TRP A 281 -13.81 -2.36 11.30
N LEU A 282 -12.89 -2.63 12.22
CA LEU A 282 -12.53 -3.98 12.65
C LEU A 282 -13.42 -4.53 13.79
N GLY A 283 -14.42 -3.77 14.24
CA GLY A 283 -15.31 -4.08 15.36
C GLY A 283 -14.60 -4.23 16.71
N GLN A 284 -13.56 -3.45 16.94
CA GLN A 284 -12.82 -3.37 18.22
C GLN A 284 -13.43 -2.27 19.09
N ASP A 285 -14.64 -2.51 19.60
CA ASP A 285 -15.45 -1.52 20.33
C ASP A 285 -14.81 -1.09 21.66
N GLU A 286 -13.85 -1.85 22.17
CA GLU A 286 -13.08 -1.55 23.38
C GLU A 286 -11.78 -0.74 23.13
N ARG A 287 -11.52 -0.30 21.89
CA ARG A 287 -10.31 0.43 21.47
C ARG A 287 -10.64 1.69 20.64
N GLY A 288 -9.61 2.50 20.36
CA GLY A 288 -9.69 3.62 19.42
C GLY A 288 -10.28 4.93 19.97
N VAL A 289 -10.86 4.91 21.18
CA VAL A 289 -11.41 6.08 21.88
C VAL A 289 -10.89 6.15 23.32
N ILE A 290 -10.57 7.36 23.80
CA ILE A 290 -10.21 7.61 25.20
C ILE A 290 -11.48 7.82 26.02
N ALA A 291 -11.92 6.78 26.75
CA ALA A 291 -13.07 6.84 27.66
C ALA A 291 -12.94 5.81 28.80
N PRO A 292 -13.61 6.02 29.94
CA PRO A 292 -13.66 5.01 31.00
C PRO A 292 -14.19 3.65 30.49
N GLY A 293 -13.48 2.57 30.81
CA GLY A 293 -13.82 1.21 30.38
C GLY A 293 -13.12 0.74 29.09
N MET A 294 -12.50 1.64 28.34
CA MET A 294 -11.72 1.30 27.15
C MET A 294 -10.34 0.74 27.53
N LEU A 295 -9.74 -0.04 26.63
CA LEU A 295 -8.35 -0.46 26.78
C LEU A 295 -7.40 0.75 26.65
N ALA A 296 -6.39 0.79 27.51
CA ALA A 296 -5.44 1.89 27.57
C ALA A 296 -4.35 1.77 26.50
N ASP A 297 -4.75 1.84 25.23
CA ASP A 297 -3.85 2.10 24.11
C ASP A 297 -3.78 3.61 23.87
N ILE A 298 -2.70 4.25 24.31
CA ILE A 298 -2.63 5.71 24.40
C ILE A 298 -1.29 6.17 23.86
N ALA A 299 -1.32 7.09 22.90
CA ALA A 299 -0.17 7.84 22.44
C ALA A 299 -0.22 9.26 23.02
N VAL A 300 0.89 9.71 23.61
CA VAL A 300 1.13 11.09 24.03
C VAL A 300 2.23 11.63 23.14
N PHE A 301 1.93 12.69 22.40
CA PHE A 301 2.86 13.32 21.48
C PHE A 301 2.72 14.84 21.56
N ASP A 302 3.79 15.54 21.23
CA ASP A 302 3.81 16.99 21.11
C ASP A 302 3.44 17.38 19.67
N PRO A 303 2.31 18.08 19.45
CA PRO A 303 1.86 18.45 18.11
C PRO A 303 2.80 19.43 17.40
N ASP A 304 3.61 20.20 18.13
CA ASP A 304 4.56 21.16 17.56
C ASP A 304 5.91 20.49 17.20
N VAL A 305 6.19 19.32 17.76
CA VAL A 305 7.48 18.60 17.59
C VAL A 305 7.35 17.36 16.72
N ILE A 306 6.17 16.73 16.66
CA ILE A 306 5.94 15.48 15.90
C ILE A 306 6.43 15.61 14.46
N GLN A 307 7.27 14.67 14.01
CA GLN A 307 7.90 14.71 12.69
C GLN A 307 8.32 13.31 12.24
N ASP A 308 8.02 12.97 10.98
CA ASP A 308 8.64 11.85 10.28
C ASP A 308 10.07 12.21 9.86
N MET A 309 11.04 11.40 10.28
CA MET A 309 12.46 11.62 9.98
C MET A 309 12.97 10.76 8.81
N ALA A 310 12.27 9.65 8.53
CA ALA A 310 12.67 8.72 7.47
C ALA A 310 12.48 9.34 6.09
N SER A 311 13.49 9.23 5.24
CA SER A 311 13.46 9.72 3.86
C SER A 311 13.71 8.58 2.86
N TYR A 312 13.51 8.85 1.57
CA TYR A 312 13.83 7.89 0.51
C TYR A 312 15.33 7.58 0.40
N THR A 313 16.22 8.39 0.97
CA THR A 313 17.67 8.16 0.95
C THR A 313 18.20 7.63 2.29
N GLU A 314 17.49 7.89 3.38
CA GLU A 314 17.85 7.47 4.73
C GLU A 314 16.59 6.95 5.46
N PRO A 315 16.12 5.73 5.14
CA PRO A 315 14.81 5.27 5.58
C PRO A 315 14.78 4.79 7.05
N HIS A 316 15.92 4.46 7.64
CA HIS A 316 16.00 3.96 9.03
C HIS A 316 16.11 5.09 10.04
N GLN A 317 15.09 5.94 10.13
CA GLN A 317 15.00 7.00 11.13
C GLN A 317 13.66 6.95 11.85
N TYR A 318 13.69 6.80 13.17
CA TYR A 318 12.49 6.90 13.98
C TYR A 318 11.92 8.31 13.95
N SER A 319 10.59 8.39 13.91
CA SER A 319 9.87 9.65 14.10
C SER A 319 10.18 10.25 15.48
N VAL A 320 10.16 11.58 15.57
CA VAL A 320 10.34 12.32 16.84
C VAL A 320 9.02 12.93 17.31
N GLY A 321 8.95 13.34 18.58
CA GLY A 321 7.77 14.01 19.16
C GLY A 321 6.75 13.09 19.84
N ILE A 322 6.91 11.76 19.77
CA ILE A 322 6.14 10.81 20.60
C ILE A 322 6.83 10.68 21.97
N GLU A 323 6.16 11.13 23.03
CA GLU A 323 6.72 11.13 24.39
C GLU A 323 6.43 9.81 25.13
N HIS A 324 5.17 9.36 25.06
CA HIS A 324 4.71 8.14 25.70
C HIS A 324 3.82 7.34 24.76
N LEU A 325 3.95 6.02 24.83
CA LEU A 325 3.04 5.08 24.17
C LEU A 325 2.73 3.96 25.14
N LEU A 326 1.45 3.70 25.35
CA LEU A 326 0.95 2.61 26.16
C LEU A 326 0.17 1.65 25.25
N VAL A 327 0.33 0.35 25.50
CA VAL A 327 -0.46 -0.70 24.84
C VAL A 327 -1.05 -1.57 25.95
N ASN A 328 -2.37 -1.71 25.96
CA ASN A 328 -3.13 -2.35 27.05
C ASN A 328 -2.73 -1.83 28.45
N GLY A 329 -2.43 -0.53 28.57
CA GLY A 329 -2.04 0.13 29.82
C GLY A 329 -0.58 -0.06 30.25
N ILE A 330 0.23 -0.80 29.46
CA ILE A 330 1.65 -1.02 29.75
C ILE A 330 2.48 -0.06 28.88
N PRO A 331 3.36 0.78 29.47
CA PRO A 331 4.23 1.66 28.71
C PRO A 331 5.20 0.88 27.80
N VAL A 332 5.15 1.16 26.50
CA VAL A 332 6.08 0.64 25.48
C VAL A 332 7.05 1.72 24.99
N ILE A 333 6.67 3.00 25.11
CA ILE A 333 7.56 4.16 24.97
C ILE A 333 7.42 5.03 26.22
N THR A 334 8.54 5.45 26.79
CA THR A 334 8.59 6.40 27.92
C THR A 334 9.68 7.44 27.69
N LYS A 335 9.32 8.73 27.73
CA LYS A 335 10.26 9.85 27.47
C LYS A 335 10.98 9.69 26.13
N GLY A 336 10.24 9.27 25.10
CA GLY A 336 10.75 9.07 23.74
C GLY A 336 11.60 7.81 23.54
N ALA A 337 11.78 6.95 24.54
CA ALA A 337 12.57 5.73 24.44
C ALA A 337 11.71 4.46 24.58
N LEU A 338 12.01 3.44 23.78
CA LEU A 338 11.40 2.11 23.89
C LEU A 338 11.71 1.48 25.26
N THR A 339 10.71 0.88 25.90
CA THR A 339 10.89 0.16 27.17
C THR A 339 11.32 -1.29 26.99
N GLY A 340 11.03 -1.87 25.82
CA GLY A 340 11.24 -3.29 25.52
C GLY A 340 10.05 -4.20 25.84
N ASP A 341 9.01 -3.67 26.49
CA ASP A 341 7.78 -4.42 26.79
C ASP A 341 7.00 -4.74 25.51
N ARG A 342 6.38 -5.92 25.48
CA ARG A 342 5.57 -6.41 24.34
C ARG A 342 4.18 -6.85 24.81
N PRO A 343 3.35 -5.94 25.35
CA PRO A 343 2.05 -6.27 25.95
C PRO A 343 0.93 -6.52 24.93
N GLY A 344 1.27 -6.57 23.64
CA GLY A 344 0.35 -6.81 22.54
C GLY A 344 -0.41 -8.12 22.69
N ARG A 345 -1.65 -8.16 22.19
CA ARG A 345 -2.52 -9.33 22.22
C ARG A 345 -3.09 -9.56 20.83
N TRP A 346 -3.30 -10.83 20.50
CA TRP A 346 -4.03 -11.21 19.30
C TRP A 346 -5.47 -10.68 19.37
N LEU A 347 -5.87 -9.93 18.36
CA LEU A 347 -7.26 -9.49 18.21
C LEU A 347 -8.06 -10.60 17.54
N LYS A 348 -9.20 -10.94 18.14
CA LYS A 348 -10.08 -11.99 17.62
C LYS A 348 -11.03 -11.42 16.57
N GLY A 349 -11.25 -12.19 15.52
CA GLY A 349 -12.24 -11.89 14.50
C GLY A 349 -13.68 -12.06 14.98
N PRO A 350 -14.65 -11.56 14.20
CA PRO A 350 -16.08 -11.56 14.55
C PRO A 350 -16.61 -12.95 14.95
N ALA A 351 -16.28 -14.01 14.19
CA ALA A 351 -16.70 -15.38 14.51
C ALA A 351 -16.20 -15.95 15.85
N ALA A 352 -15.21 -15.32 16.50
CA ALA A 352 -14.66 -15.75 17.79
C ALA A 352 -14.98 -14.78 18.93
N ARG A 353 -15.77 -13.73 18.69
CA ARG A 353 -16.27 -12.80 19.71
C ARG A 353 -17.56 -13.37 20.31
N PRO A 354 -17.78 -13.27 21.64
CA PRO A 354 -19.06 -13.64 22.22
C PRO A 354 -20.16 -12.80 21.57
N ILE A 355 -21.26 -13.43 21.17
CA ILE A 355 -22.47 -12.70 20.76
C ILE A 355 -22.97 -11.97 22.01
N SER A 356 -22.88 -10.63 22.02
CA SER A 356 -23.35 -9.77 23.12
C SER A 356 -24.86 -9.70 23.16
#